data_AF-A0A2V6NZN2-F1
#
_entry.id   AF-A0A2V6NZN2-F1
#
_cell.length_a   1.000
_cell.length_b   1.000
_cell.length_c   1.000
_cell.angle_alpha   90.00
_cell.angle_beta   90.00
_cell.angle_gamma   90.00
#
_symmetry.space_group_name_H-M   'P 1'
#
loop_
_entity.id
_entity.type
_entity.pdbx_description
1 polymer ?
#
loop_
_entity_poly.entity_id
_entity_poly.type
_entity_poly.pdbx_seq_one_letter_code
_entity_poly.pdbx_strand_id
1 'polypeptide(L)'
;MQKGRAFPHPMDVSIDGSSGEVQVRSTENGKDKVQTKHLDLPPDLANGLILTILKNIRPETPETKLSYLVAAPKPRLVKLTITPHGEDTLTTAGSRHRATHYVVKVELGGIAGVVAPLIGKQPQDTHVWILGGKAPAFVKMEGPLYQGAPIWRIELTSPVWQQSQHSER
;
A
#
# COMPACT_ATOMS: atom_id res chain seq x y z
N MET A 1 -3.17 2.82 -16.85
CA MET A 1 -2.12 3.80 -17.19
C MET A 1 -1.86 4.83 -16.09
N GLN A 2 -0.64 4.87 -15.55
CA GLN A 2 -0.06 5.90 -14.69
C GLN A 2 0.80 6.85 -15.53
N LYS A 3 0.51 8.17 -15.51
CA LYS A 3 1.22 9.18 -16.31
C LYS A 3 1.21 10.56 -15.64
N GLY A 4 2.14 11.44 -16.03
CA GLY A 4 2.25 12.83 -15.55
C GLY A 4 3.52 13.07 -14.72
N ARG A 5 3.70 14.29 -14.21
CA ARG A 5 4.93 14.70 -13.50
C ARG A 5 5.26 13.86 -12.27
N ALA A 6 4.24 13.29 -11.62
CA ALA A 6 4.41 12.41 -10.47
C ALA A 6 4.86 10.99 -10.86
N PHE A 7 4.92 10.63 -12.14
CA PHE A 7 5.28 9.29 -12.61
C PHE A 7 6.49 9.40 -13.56
N PRO A 8 7.73 9.26 -13.06
CA PRO A 8 8.95 9.48 -13.85
C PRO A 8 9.07 8.50 -15.04
N HIS A 9 8.44 7.34 -14.91
CA HIS A 9 8.30 6.34 -15.96
C HIS A 9 6.80 6.08 -16.16
N PRO A 10 6.13 6.74 -17.13
CA PRO A 10 4.76 6.43 -17.46
C PRO A 10 4.62 4.93 -17.73
N MET A 11 3.64 4.29 -17.10
CA MET A 11 3.47 2.85 -17.22
C MET A 11 2.03 2.39 -17.13
N ASP A 12 1.76 1.22 -17.70
CA ASP A 12 0.54 0.46 -17.52
C ASP A 12 0.89 -0.98 -17.17
N VAL A 13 0.15 -1.56 -16.23
CA VAL A 13 0.40 -2.91 -15.75
C VAL A 13 -0.91 -3.69 -15.79
N SER A 14 -0.90 -4.81 -16.51
CA SER A 14 -1.98 -5.80 -16.51
C SER A 14 -1.52 -7.04 -15.76
N ILE A 15 -2.42 -7.61 -14.97
CA ILE A 15 -2.21 -8.84 -14.20
C ILE A 15 -3.37 -9.76 -14.52
N ASP A 16 -3.11 -10.87 -15.20
CA ASP A 16 -4.07 -11.94 -15.37
C ASP A 16 -3.86 -12.97 -14.25
N GLY A 17 -4.74 -12.92 -13.25
CA GLY A 17 -4.70 -13.84 -12.10
C GLY A 17 -4.96 -15.30 -12.46
N SER A 18 -5.57 -15.59 -13.62
CA SER A 18 -5.91 -16.95 -14.04
C SER A 18 -4.77 -17.65 -14.77
N SER A 19 -4.08 -16.92 -15.64
CA SER A 19 -2.95 -17.43 -16.43
C SER A 19 -1.59 -17.14 -15.82
N GLY A 20 -1.51 -16.26 -14.82
CA GLY A 20 -0.24 -15.80 -14.27
C GLY A 20 0.52 -14.81 -15.16
N GLU A 21 -0.08 -14.38 -16.27
CA GLU A 21 0.54 -13.41 -17.17
C GLU A 21 0.52 -11.99 -16.59
N VAL A 22 1.70 -11.38 -16.53
CA VAL A 22 1.87 -9.97 -16.16
C VAL A 22 2.47 -9.23 -17.35
N GLN A 23 1.76 -8.22 -17.83
CA GLN A 23 2.24 -7.33 -18.88
C GLN A 23 2.53 -5.95 -18.30
N VAL A 24 3.72 -5.43 -18.58
CA VAL A 24 4.13 -4.07 -18.23
C VAL A 24 4.43 -3.31 -19.52
N ARG A 25 3.68 -2.24 -19.77
CA ARG A 25 3.98 -1.26 -20.81
C ARG A 25 4.55 -0.02 -20.14
N SER A 26 5.74 0.43 -20.51
CA SER A 26 6.37 1.59 -19.89
C SER A 26 7.12 2.44 -20.91
N THR A 27 7.22 3.74 -20.66
CA THR A 27 8.08 4.63 -21.44
C THR A 27 9.35 4.93 -20.64
N GLU A 28 10.50 4.50 -21.15
CA GLU A 28 11.81 4.71 -20.55
C GLU A 28 12.71 5.48 -21.53
N ASN A 29 13.26 6.62 -21.09
CA ASN A 29 14.11 7.49 -21.92
C ASN A 29 13.44 7.86 -23.27
N GLY A 30 12.14 8.13 -23.24
CA GLY A 30 11.34 8.48 -24.42
C GLY A 30 11.02 7.29 -25.36
N LYS A 31 11.39 6.06 -24.99
CA LYS A 31 11.12 4.86 -25.78
C LYS A 31 10.10 3.98 -25.08
N ASP A 32 9.08 3.57 -25.81
CA ASP A 32 8.11 2.61 -25.32
C ASP A 32 8.71 1.22 -25.25
N LYS A 33 8.41 0.52 -24.16
CA LYS A 33 8.80 -0.85 -23.89
C LYS A 33 7.58 -1.63 -23.46
N VAL A 34 7.48 -2.87 -23.94
CA VAL A 34 6.49 -3.84 -23.48
C VAL A 34 7.25 -5.06 -23.00
N GLN A 35 6.95 -5.51 -21.79
CA GLN A 35 7.48 -6.73 -21.21
C GLN A 35 6.30 -7.58 -20.76
N THR A 36 6.27 -8.84 -21.20
CA THR A 36 5.33 -9.85 -20.71
C THR A 36 6.11 -10.88 -19.93
N LYS A 37 5.63 -11.25 -18.75
CA LYS A 37 6.26 -12.24 -17.88
C LYS A 37 5.17 -13.14 -17.30
N HIS A 38 5.41 -14.44 -17.34
CA HIS A 38 4.63 -15.39 -16.56
C HIS A 38 5.21 -15.47 -15.13
N LEU A 39 4.34 -15.37 -14.13
CA LEU A 39 4.68 -15.48 -12.72
C LEU A 39 3.75 -16.47 -12.05
N ASP A 40 4.28 -17.25 -11.10
CA ASP A 40 3.47 -18.08 -10.21
C ASP A 40 2.71 -17.17 -9.22
N LEU A 41 1.52 -16.72 -9.62
CA LEU A 41 0.72 -15.81 -8.83
C LEU A 41 0.04 -16.57 -7.67
N PRO A 42 0.30 -16.18 -6.41
CA PRO A 42 -0.33 -16.84 -5.26
C PRO A 42 -1.84 -16.58 -5.19
N PRO A 43 -2.63 -17.50 -4.63
CA PRO A 43 -4.08 -17.31 -4.47
C PRO A 43 -4.44 -16.15 -3.51
N ASP A 44 -3.50 -15.71 -2.66
CA ASP A 44 -3.62 -14.57 -1.75
C ASP A 44 -3.10 -13.25 -2.36
N LEU A 45 -2.96 -13.14 -3.69
CA LEU A 45 -2.54 -11.91 -4.36
C LEU A 45 -3.58 -10.81 -4.21
N ALA A 46 -3.23 -9.72 -3.51
CA ALA A 46 -4.17 -8.70 -3.07
C ALA A 46 -4.09 -7.36 -3.83
N ASN A 47 -3.53 -7.35 -5.04
CA ASN A 47 -3.47 -6.14 -5.87
C ASN A 47 -4.87 -5.51 -6.04
N GLY A 48 -5.00 -4.23 -5.71
CA GLY A 48 -6.28 -3.51 -5.76
C GLY A 48 -7.26 -3.81 -4.62
N LEU A 49 -6.98 -4.78 -3.76
CA LEU A 49 -7.88 -5.24 -2.68
C LEU A 49 -7.45 -4.78 -1.28
N ILE A 50 -6.30 -4.11 -1.13
CA ILE A 50 -5.74 -3.76 0.19
C ILE A 50 -6.72 -3.01 1.09
N LEU A 51 -7.38 -1.95 0.57
CA LEU A 51 -8.35 -1.20 1.37
C LEU A 51 -9.60 -2.02 1.73
N THR A 52 -9.99 -2.96 0.86
CA THR A 52 -11.09 -3.89 1.13
C THR A 52 -10.69 -4.86 2.25
N ILE A 53 -9.48 -5.41 2.20
CA ILE A 53 -8.96 -6.33 3.22
C ILE A 53 -8.88 -5.62 4.57
N LEU A 54 -8.28 -4.42 4.63
CA LEU A 54 -8.15 -3.64 5.87
C LEU A 54 -9.49 -3.37 6.57
N LYS A 55 -10.57 -3.20 5.80
CA LYS A 55 -11.95 -3.04 6.31
C LYS A 55 -12.54 -4.33 6.89
N ASN A 56 -11.95 -5.48 6.60
CA ASN A 56 -12.46 -6.81 6.97
C ASN A 56 -11.50 -7.59 7.89
N ILE A 57 -10.37 -6.99 8.30
CA ILE A 57 -9.52 -7.55 9.35
C ILE A 57 -10.30 -7.51 10.66
N ARG A 58 -10.36 -8.63 11.37
CA ARG A 58 -11.02 -8.68 12.67
C ARG A 58 -10.18 -7.91 13.70
N PRO A 59 -10.77 -7.12 14.61
CA PRO A 59 -10.03 -6.28 15.55
C PRO A 59 -8.97 -7.03 16.38
N GLU A 60 -9.22 -8.30 16.70
CA GLU A 60 -8.34 -9.18 17.47
C GLU A 60 -7.17 -9.78 16.67
N THR A 61 -7.12 -9.54 15.34
CA THR A 61 -6.09 -10.12 14.47
C THR A 61 -4.77 -9.36 14.65
N PRO A 62 -3.71 -9.98 15.20
CA PRO A 62 -2.46 -9.27 15.50
C PRO A 62 -1.63 -8.99 14.23
N GLU A 63 -1.75 -9.83 13.21
CA GLU A 63 -1.02 -9.74 11.97
C GLU A 63 -1.84 -10.32 10.83
N THR A 64 -1.81 -9.66 9.67
CA THR A 64 -2.33 -10.21 8.40
C THR A 64 -1.23 -10.16 7.35
N LYS A 65 -0.92 -11.31 6.74
CA LYS A 65 0.05 -11.44 5.66
C LYS A 65 -0.64 -11.77 4.35
N LEU A 66 -0.18 -11.15 3.27
CA LEU A 66 -0.75 -11.35 1.93
C LEU A 66 0.31 -11.15 0.84
N SER A 67 0.05 -11.71 -0.35
CA SER A 67 0.92 -11.53 -1.51
C SER A 67 0.58 -10.24 -2.24
N TYR A 68 1.58 -9.57 -2.79
CA TYR A 68 1.38 -8.37 -3.59
C TYR A 68 2.38 -8.32 -4.74
N LEU A 69 1.90 -7.91 -5.92
CA LEU A 69 2.75 -7.62 -7.07
C LEU A 69 3.08 -6.14 -7.09
N VAL A 70 4.36 -5.79 -6.92
CA VAL A 70 4.82 -4.41 -7.08
C VAL A 70 4.82 -4.05 -8.56
N ALA A 71 3.95 -3.11 -8.93
CA ALA A 71 3.90 -2.51 -10.26
C ALA A 71 5.13 -1.61 -10.46
N ALA A 72 6.09 -2.10 -11.24
CA ALA A 72 7.31 -1.41 -11.61
C ALA A 72 7.76 -1.92 -13.00
N PRO A 73 8.69 -1.23 -13.71
CA PRO A 73 9.19 -1.71 -15.00
C PRO A 73 9.74 -3.14 -14.97
N LYS A 74 10.24 -3.57 -13.81
CA LYS A 74 10.51 -4.97 -13.47
C LYS A 74 9.55 -5.40 -12.36
N PRO A 75 8.42 -6.06 -12.68
CA PRO A 75 7.45 -6.46 -11.67
C PRO A 75 8.02 -7.56 -10.78
N ARG A 76 7.68 -7.52 -9.49
CA ARG A 76 8.13 -8.49 -8.49
C ARG A 76 7.03 -8.81 -7.50
N LEU A 77 6.94 -10.08 -7.12
CA LEU A 77 6.11 -10.52 -6.01
C LEU A 77 6.82 -10.22 -4.69
N VAL A 78 6.06 -9.72 -3.72
CA VAL A 78 6.48 -9.44 -2.34
C VAL A 78 5.41 -9.93 -1.38
N LYS A 79 5.75 -10.03 -0.10
CA LYS A 79 4.75 -10.16 0.96
C LYS A 79 4.46 -8.79 1.55
N LEU A 80 3.20 -8.54 1.88
CA LEU A 80 2.82 -7.42 2.75
C LEU A 80 2.47 -7.96 4.13
N THR A 81 2.96 -7.28 5.15
CA THR A 81 2.61 -7.53 6.54
C THR A 81 1.83 -6.35 7.06
N ILE A 82 0.61 -6.61 7.50
CA ILE A 82 -0.33 -5.64 8.03
C ILE A 82 -0.47 -5.88 9.52
N THR A 83 -0.26 -4.83 10.31
CA THR A 83 -0.38 -4.88 11.77
C THR A 83 -1.23 -3.72 12.27
N PRO A 84 -2.11 -3.93 13.25
CA PRO A 84 -2.76 -2.83 13.95
C PRO A 84 -1.72 -2.11 14.84
N HIS A 85 -1.78 -0.80 14.85
CA HIS A 85 -0.87 0.11 15.55
C HIS A 85 -1.66 1.10 16.43
N GLY A 86 -2.73 0.59 17.05
CA GLY A 86 -3.62 1.35 17.92
C GLY A 86 -4.78 2.03 17.19
N GLU A 87 -5.38 3.02 17.86
CA GLU A 87 -6.52 3.77 17.35
C GLU A 87 -6.26 5.28 17.49
N ASP A 88 -6.66 6.04 16.47
CA ASP A 88 -6.65 7.50 16.50
C ASP A 88 -8.07 8.06 16.52
N THR A 89 -8.24 9.19 17.21
CA THR A 89 -9.54 9.84 17.38
C THR A 89 -9.80 10.89 16.30
N LEU A 90 -11.00 10.85 15.73
CA LEU A 90 -11.49 11.82 14.78
C LEU A 90 -12.90 12.29 15.16
N THR A 91 -13.29 13.45 14.66
CA THR A 91 -14.66 13.94 14.72
C THR A 91 -15.21 14.08 13.30
N THR A 92 -16.41 13.57 13.04
CA THR A 92 -17.16 13.82 11.80
C THR A 92 -18.65 13.92 12.12
N ALA A 93 -19.38 14.76 11.39
CA ALA A 93 -20.80 15.03 11.65
C ALA A 93 -21.14 15.31 13.14
N GLY A 94 -20.26 16.02 13.85
CA GLY A 94 -20.42 16.37 15.27
C GLY A 94 -20.21 15.22 16.26
N SER A 95 -19.89 14.01 15.78
CA SER A 95 -19.67 12.83 16.62
C SER A 95 -18.20 12.42 16.64
N ARG A 96 -17.74 11.97 17.80
CA ARG A 96 -16.39 11.45 17.99
C ARG A 96 -16.34 9.98 17.62
N HIS A 97 -15.33 9.59 16.86
CA HIS A 97 -15.06 8.22 16.45
C HIS A 97 -13.60 7.85 16.68
N ARG A 98 -13.32 6.54 16.72
CA ARG A 98 -11.96 5.99 16.72
C ARG A 98 -11.76 5.19 15.44
N ALA A 99 -10.64 5.46 14.76
CA ALA A 99 -10.22 4.72 13.58
C ALA A 99 -9.01 3.85 13.94
N THR A 100 -9.05 2.57 13.56
CA THR A 100 -7.90 1.68 13.72
C THR A 100 -6.79 2.14 12.78
N HIS A 101 -5.60 2.34 13.32
CA HIS A 101 -4.39 2.66 12.58
C HIS A 101 -3.71 1.35 12.19
N TYR A 102 -3.63 1.07 10.90
CA TYR A 102 -2.88 -0.06 10.36
C TYR A 102 -1.55 0.40 9.78
N VAL A 103 -0.51 -0.41 9.99
CA VAL A 103 0.79 -0.27 9.34
C VAL A 103 0.94 -1.42 8.35
N VAL A 104 1.13 -1.08 7.08
CA VAL A 104 1.37 -1.99 5.97
C VAL A 104 2.84 -1.92 5.59
N LYS A 105 3.56 -3.02 5.77
CA LYS A 105 4.99 -3.15 5.48
C LYS A 105 5.22 -4.01 4.26
N VAL A 106 6.18 -3.62 3.42
CA VAL A 106 6.64 -4.45 2.30
C VAL A 106 7.79 -5.33 2.76
N GLU A 107 7.59 -6.65 2.74
CA GLU A 107 8.63 -7.64 2.97
C GLU A 107 9.27 -8.04 1.64
N LEU A 108 10.51 -7.58 1.42
CA LEU A 108 11.24 -7.87 0.19
C LEU A 108 11.69 -9.33 0.08
N GLY A 109 11.86 -10.02 1.21
CA GLY A 109 12.35 -11.40 1.27
C GLY A 109 13.81 -11.57 0.79
N GLY A 110 14.38 -12.75 1.07
CA GLY A 110 15.71 -13.16 0.58
C GLY A 110 16.84 -12.16 0.87
N ILE A 111 17.84 -12.13 -0.02
CA ILE A 111 19.02 -11.25 0.10
C ILE A 111 18.61 -9.77 0.02
N ALA A 112 17.60 -9.43 -0.78
CA ALA A 112 17.12 -8.06 -0.91
C ALA A 112 16.62 -7.50 0.43
N GLY A 113 15.89 -8.29 1.22
CA GLY A 113 15.42 -7.90 2.55
C GLY A 113 16.55 -7.69 3.57
N VAL A 114 17.66 -8.42 3.44
CA VAL A 114 18.83 -8.26 4.33
C VAL A 114 19.62 -7.00 3.98
N VAL A 115 19.80 -6.71 2.69
CA VAL A 115 20.65 -5.60 2.24
C VAL A 115 19.91 -4.27 2.23
N ALA A 116 18.63 -4.24 1.89
CA ALA A 116 17.88 -2.99 1.68
C ALA A 116 17.91 -2.02 2.88
N PRO A 117 17.79 -2.45 4.14
CA PRO A 117 17.93 -1.55 5.29
C PRO A 117 19.33 -0.91 5.38
N LEU A 118 20.38 -1.69 5.09
CA LEU A 118 21.78 -1.23 5.19
C LEU A 118 22.12 -0.14 4.18
N ILE A 119 21.48 -0.15 3.01
CA ILE A 119 21.72 0.81 1.92
C ILE A 119 20.60 1.85 1.78
N GLY A 120 19.68 1.93 2.75
CA GLY A 120 18.56 2.88 2.73
C GLY A 120 17.57 2.66 1.58
N LYS A 121 17.45 1.42 1.09
CA LYS A 121 16.51 1.00 0.03
C LYS A 121 15.30 0.23 0.56
N GLN A 122 15.15 0.13 1.88
CA GLN A 122 13.96 -0.43 2.50
C GLN A 122 12.74 0.45 2.12
N PRO A 123 11.66 -0.14 1.58
CA PRO A 123 10.43 0.60 1.35
C PRO A 123 9.92 1.23 2.65
N GLN A 124 9.44 2.47 2.56
CA GLN A 124 8.77 3.11 3.68
C GLN A 124 7.44 2.42 3.95
N ASP A 125 7.07 2.34 5.23
CA ASP A 125 5.80 1.78 5.67
C ASP A 125 4.64 2.65 5.16
N THR A 126 3.49 2.02 4.91
CA THR A 126 2.24 2.71 4.59
C THR A 126 1.29 2.63 5.76
N HIS A 127 0.86 3.78 6.26
CA HIS A 127 -0.10 3.90 7.35
C HIS A 127 -1.50 4.11 6.78
N VAL A 128 -2.50 3.39 7.29
CA VAL A 128 -3.89 3.49 6.84
C VAL A 128 -4.83 3.52 8.04
N TRP A 129 -5.78 4.43 8.05
CA TRP A 129 -6.78 4.56 9.10
C TRP A 129 -8.15 4.12 8.58
N ILE A 130 -8.71 3.14 9.27
CA ILE A 130 -10.03 2.58 8.97
C ILE A 130 -10.97 2.85 10.13
N LEU A 131 -12.08 3.53 9.86
CA LEU A 131 -13.19 3.61 10.78
C LEU A 131 -13.92 2.26 10.79
N GLY A 132 -14.00 1.61 11.96
CA GLY A 132 -14.70 0.34 12.14
C GLY A 132 -16.23 0.47 12.24
N GLY A 133 -16.90 -0.60 12.66
CA GLY A 133 -18.35 -0.66 12.85
C GLY A 133 -19.08 -1.45 11.76
N LYS A 134 -20.41 -1.31 11.68
CA LYS A 134 -21.26 -2.07 10.73
C LYS A 134 -20.95 -1.76 9.26
N ALA A 135 -20.41 -0.57 8.98
CA ALA A 135 -20.02 -0.13 7.64
C ALA A 135 -18.60 0.47 7.71
N PRO A 136 -17.54 -0.36 7.66
CA PRO A 136 -16.17 0.11 7.77
C PRO A 136 -15.77 1.05 6.62
N ALA A 137 -15.05 2.13 6.94
CA ALA A 137 -14.71 3.18 5.99
C ALA A 137 -13.22 3.54 6.04
N PHE A 138 -12.66 3.82 4.86
CA PHE A 138 -11.33 4.44 4.76
C PHE A 138 -11.43 5.91 5.20
N VAL A 139 -10.44 6.39 5.95
CA VAL A 139 -10.41 7.79 6.43
C VAL A 139 -9.17 8.52 5.97
N LYS A 140 -7.99 7.90 6.12
CA LYS A 140 -6.69 8.49 5.80
C LYS A 140 -5.70 7.40 5.40
N MET A 141 -4.73 7.73 4.56
CA MET A 141 -3.47 7.02 4.43
C MET A 141 -2.29 7.97 4.33
N GLU A 142 -1.14 7.50 4.79
CA GLU A 142 0.15 8.16 4.66
C GLU A 142 1.17 7.11 4.18
N GLY A 143 1.76 7.33 3.01
CA GLY A 143 2.75 6.40 2.48
C GLY A 143 3.15 6.68 1.03
N PRO A 144 4.14 5.94 0.51
CA PRO A 144 4.50 6.00 -0.89
C PRO A 144 3.46 5.25 -1.76
N LEU A 145 3.07 5.82 -2.91
CA LEU A 145 2.17 5.15 -3.86
C LEU A 145 2.89 4.24 -4.87
N TYR A 146 4.20 4.42 -5.01
CA TYR A 146 5.07 3.62 -5.84
C TYR A 146 6.51 3.67 -5.29
N GLN A 147 7.38 2.79 -5.76
CA GLN A 147 8.76 2.71 -5.28
C GLN A 147 9.52 4.02 -5.57
N GLY A 148 10.04 4.65 -4.52
CA GLY A 148 10.78 5.92 -4.63
C GLY A 148 9.89 7.16 -4.70
N ALA A 149 8.57 7.01 -4.57
CA ALA A 149 7.66 8.15 -4.42
C ALA A 149 7.94 8.90 -3.11
N PRO A 150 7.62 10.22 -3.04
CA PRO A 150 7.47 10.88 -1.75
C PRO A 150 6.32 10.25 -0.95
N ILE A 151 6.26 10.56 0.34
CA ILE A 151 5.11 10.21 1.18
C ILE A 151 3.94 11.12 0.81
N TRP A 152 2.82 10.51 0.44
CA TRP A 152 1.56 11.20 0.20
C TRP A 152 0.65 11.03 1.40
N ARG A 153 -0.03 12.11 1.79
CA ARG A 153 -1.22 12.03 2.65
C ARG A 153 -2.45 12.12 1.77
N ILE A 154 -3.31 11.12 1.87
CA ILE A 154 -4.63 11.10 1.24
C ILE A 154 -5.65 10.93 2.36
N GLU A 155 -6.57 11.86 2.50
CA GLU A 155 -7.58 11.82 3.56
C GLU A 155 -8.93 12.34 3.08
N LEU A 156 -9.99 11.88 3.73
CA LEU A 156 -11.32 12.46 3.56
C LEU A 156 -11.35 13.87 4.15
N THR A 157 -12.05 14.78 3.49
CA THR A 157 -12.10 16.20 3.88
C THR A 157 -13.02 16.50 5.07
N SER A 158 -13.94 15.60 5.41
CA SER A 158 -14.91 15.79 6.49
C SER A 158 -14.39 15.41 7.88
N PRO A 159 -13.70 14.26 8.07
CA PRO A 159 -13.10 13.91 9.36
C PRO A 159 -12.04 14.93 9.81
N VAL A 160 -12.16 15.40 11.04
CA VAL A 160 -11.15 16.26 11.68
C VAL A 160 -10.42 15.44 12.73
N TRP A 161 -9.12 15.28 12.56
CA TRP A 161 -8.25 14.58 13.50
C TRP A 161 -8.01 15.43 14.73
N GLN A 162 -8.15 14.84 15.92
CA GLN A 162 -7.60 15.46 17.11
C GLN A 162 -6.08 15.28 17.06
N GLN A 163 -5.31 16.36 17.22
CA GLN A 163 -3.86 16.25 17.32
C GLN A 163 -3.54 15.29 18.48
N SER A 164 -2.98 14.13 18.16
CA SER A 164 -2.31 13.29 19.14
C SER A 164 -1.07 14.05 19.60
N GLN A 165 -0.92 14.25 20.91
CA GLN A 165 0.27 14.85 21.55
C GLN A 165 1.49 13.90 21.49
N HIS A 166 1.75 13.28 20.34
CA HIS A 166 2.89 12.41 20.14
C HIS A 166 3.66 12.84 18.89
N SER A 167 4.31 14.00 18.99
CA SER A 167 5.53 14.30 18.24
C SER A 167 6.20 15.54 18.82
N GLU A 168 7.04 15.33 19.83
CA GLU A 168 8.34 16.01 20.00
C GLU A 168 9.04 15.36 21.20
N ARG A 169 9.78 14.27 20.94
CA ARG A 169 11.06 13.93 21.58
C ARG A 169 11.86 13.03 20.65
#